data_AF-A0A934AR57-F1
#
_entry.id   AF-A0A934AR57-F1
#
_cell.length_a   1.000
_cell.length_b   1.000
_cell.length_c   1.000
_cell.angle_alpha   90.00
_cell.angle_beta   90.00
_cell.angle_gamma   90.00
#
_symmetry.space_group_name_H-M   'P 1'
#
loop_
_entity.id
_entity.type
_entity.pdbx_description
1 polymer ?
#
loop_
_entity_poly.entity_id
_entity_poly.type
_entity_poly.pdbx_seq_one_letter_code
_entity_poly.pdbx_strand_id
1 'polypeptide(L)'
;MAAISKKNPIDLIFSFITAIASFSVIIFILGILYVLISESSLAINRFGIIKFLTSTDWNPVTESFGALTNIYGTIVTTFLSLLIAIPVAIGIAIFVTEISPNFLKTPIGIAIELLAAIPSIIYGMWGLFTLSPIMSNYVEPFLKKITAGIPLV
;
A
#
# COMPACT_ATOMS: atom_id res chain seq x y z
N MET A 1 2.68 18.45 48.91
CA MET A 1 1.62 17.46 49.16
C MET A 1 0.48 17.78 48.19
N ALA A 2 0.48 17.17 47.00
CA ALA A 2 -0.46 17.49 45.93
C ALA A 2 -1.87 17.04 46.35
N ALA A 3 -2.80 17.97 46.42
CA ALA A 3 -4.21 17.68 46.64
C ALA A 3 -4.69 16.75 45.53
N ILE A 4 -5.11 15.54 45.91
CA ILE A 4 -5.78 14.60 45.01
C ILE A 4 -7.11 15.27 44.63
N SER A 5 -7.14 15.90 43.46
CA SER A 5 -8.35 16.45 42.87
C SER A 5 -9.41 15.34 42.84
N LYS A 6 -10.56 15.58 43.50
CA LYS A 6 -11.73 14.69 43.41
C LYS A 6 -12.05 14.54 41.92
N LYS A 7 -11.73 13.39 41.33
CA LYS A 7 -12.02 13.12 39.92
C LYS A 7 -13.50 13.36 39.68
N ASN A 8 -13.82 14.28 38.77
CA ASN A 8 -15.17 14.49 38.31
C ASN A 8 -15.69 13.15 37.76
N PRO A 9 -16.91 12.67 38.08
CA PRO A 9 -17.45 11.43 37.52
C PRO A 9 -17.37 11.38 35.99
N ILE A 10 -17.41 12.54 35.33
CA ILE A 10 -17.23 12.67 33.88
C ILE A 10 -15.80 12.27 33.45
N ASP A 11 -14.77 12.69 34.17
CA ASP A 11 -13.38 12.34 33.87
C ASP A 11 -13.13 10.84 34.07
N LEU A 12 -13.82 10.23 35.05
CA LEU A 12 -13.75 8.79 35.30
C LEU A 12 -14.38 8.00 34.14
N ILE A 13 -15.58 8.40 33.71
CA ILE A 13 -16.29 7.78 32.57
C ILE A 13 -15.48 7.96 31.28
N PHE A 14 -14.98 9.17 31.02
CA PHE A 14 -14.15 9.46 29.86
C PHE A 14 -12.86 8.62 29.84
N SER A 15 -12.16 8.53 30.98
CA SER A 15 -10.98 7.70 31.11
C SER A 15 -11.28 6.21 30.90
N PHE A 16 -12.44 5.73 31.34
CA PHE A 16 -12.85 4.34 31.18
C PHE A 16 -13.21 4.01 29.72
N ILE A 17 -13.97 4.88 29.04
CA ILE A 17 -14.30 4.72 27.61
C ILE A 17 -13.02 4.74 26.77
N THR A 18 -12.11 5.67 27.04
CA THR A 18 -10.83 5.76 26.32
C THR A 18 -9.97 4.53 26.58
N ALA A 19 -9.96 4.00 27.81
CA ALA A 19 -9.26 2.76 28.14
C ALA A 19 -9.85 1.55 27.38
N ILE A 20 -11.18 1.41 27.33
CA ILE A 20 -11.85 0.35 26.56
C ILE A 20 -11.53 0.48 25.07
N ALA A 21 -11.58 1.69 24.51
CA ALA A 21 -11.25 1.93 23.11
C ALA A 21 -9.80 1.58 22.78
N SER A 22 -8.86 1.87 23.68
CA SER A 22 -7.46 1.48 23.52
C SER A 22 -7.29 -0.05 23.57
N PHE A 23 -7.91 -0.70 24.55
CA PHE A 23 -7.87 -2.16 24.66
C PHE A 23 -8.55 -2.87 23.50
N SER A 24 -9.64 -2.33 22.96
CA SER A 24 -10.34 -2.93 21.82
C SER A 24 -9.46 -2.96 20.58
N VAL A 25 -8.66 -1.91 20.32
CA VAL A 25 -7.68 -1.89 19.22
C VAL A 25 -6.68 -3.04 19.36
N ILE A 26 -6.15 -3.27 20.56
CA ILE A 26 -5.21 -4.37 20.82
C ILE A 26 -5.91 -5.72 20.58
N ILE A 27 -7.13 -5.90 21.07
CA ILE A 27 -7.93 -7.11 20.86
C ILE A 27 -8.17 -7.36 19.38
N PHE A 28 -8.50 -6.33 18.60
CA PHE A 28 -8.68 -6.45 17.14
C PHE A 28 -7.40 -6.86 16.44
N ILE A 29 -6.25 -6.26 16.79
CA ILE A 29 -4.96 -6.64 16.21
C ILE A 29 -4.66 -8.11 16.51
N LEU A 30 -4.82 -8.54 17.77
CA LEU A 30 -4.61 -9.94 18.15
C LEU A 30 -5.59 -10.89 17.44
N GLY A 31 -6.85 -10.48 17.29
CA GLY A 31 -7.86 -11.22 16.55
C GLY A 31 -7.52 -11.38 15.08
N ILE A 32 -7.05 -10.32 14.42
CA ILE A 32 -6.58 -10.36 13.02
C ILE A 32 -5.38 -11.29 12.90
N LEU A 33 -4.40 -11.20 13.80
CA LEU A 33 -3.24 -12.10 13.79
C LEU A 33 -3.66 -13.56 13.97
N TYR A 34 -4.59 -13.84 14.89
CA TYR A 34 -5.12 -15.19 15.10
C TYR A 34 -5.79 -15.73 13.83
N VAL A 35 -6.66 -14.95 13.19
CA VAL A 35 -7.32 -15.35 11.93
C VAL A 35 -6.29 -15.59 10.83
N LEU A 36 -5.30 -14.70 10.66
CA LEU A 36 -4.25 -14.88 9.65
C LEU A 36 -3.46 -16.17 9.85
N ILE A 37 -3.09 -16.52 11.09
CA ILE A 37 -2.36 -17.75 11.39
C ILE A 37 -3.25 -18.98 11.15
N SER A 38 -4.52 -18.92 11.57
CA SER A 38 -5.47 -20.02 11.39
C SER A 38 -5.73 -20.31 9.91
N GLU A 39 -6.02 -19.27 9.11
CA GLU A 39 -6.34 -19.41 7.68
C GLU A 39 -5.10 -19.76 6.84
N SER A 40 -3.91 -19.26 7.21
CA SER A 40 -2.67 -19.61 6.51
C SER A 40 -2.16 -21.02 6.82
N SER A 41 -2.68 -21.68 7.87
CA SER A 41 -2.22 -23.01 8.29
C SER A 41 -2.32 -24.07 7.19
N LEU A 42 -3.38 -24.03 6.37
CA LEU A 42 -3.56 -24.95 5.24
C LEU A 42 -2.43 -24.83 4.21
N ALA A 43 -2.06 -23.60 3.85
CA ALA A 43 -0.97 -23.32 2.92
C ALA A 43 0.39 -23.70 3.51
N ILE A 44 0.61 -23.39 4.79
CA ILE A 44 1.83 -23.74 5.51
C ILE A 44 2.02 -25.26 5.56
N ASN A 45 0.98 -26.02 5.88
CA ASN A 45 1.04 -27.47 5.96
C ASN A 45 1.24 -28.13 4.58
N ARG A 46 0.64 -27.56 3.53
CA ARG A 46 0.70 -28.12 2.17
C ARG A 46 2.01 -27.84 1.45
N PHE A 47 2.54 -26.62 1.57
CA PHE A 47 3.71 -26.18 0.81
C PHE A 47 4.99 -26.09 1.66
N GLY A 48 4.86 -25.93 2.98
CA GLY A 48 5.97 -25.64 3.88
C GLY A 48 6.43 -24.18 3.74
N ILE A 49 6.76 -23.54 4.86
CA ILE A 49 7.10 -22.09 4.90
C ILE A 49 8.26 -21.74 3.98
N ILE A 50 9.38 -22.46 4.10
CA ILE A 50 10.61 -22.17 3.35
C ILE A 50 10.39 -22.37 1.85
N LYS A 51 9.81 -23.51 1.47
CA LYS A 51 9.55 -23.84 0.07
C LYS A 51 8.52 -22.91 -0.55
N PHE A 52 7.47 -22.53 0.18
CA PHE A 52 6.50 -21.53 -0.29
C PHE A 52 7.16 -20.17 -0.54
N LEU A 53 8.02 -19.69 0.38
CA LEU A 53 8.68 -18.38 0.26
C LEU A 53 9.77 -18.34 -0.82
N THR A 54 10.39 -19.48 -1.14
CA THR A 54 11.50 -19.57 -2.11
C THR A 54 11.08 -20.10 -3.48
N SER A 55 9.90 -20.72 -3.60
CA SER A 55 9.40 -21.21 -4.89
C SER A 55 8.86 -20.06 -5.74
N THR A 56 9.19 -20.12 -7.03
CA THR A 56 8.68 -19.25 -8.10
C THR A 56 7.48 -19.86 -8.82
N ASP A 57 7.04 -21.07 -8.45
CA ASP A 57 5.97 -21.80 -9.13
C ASP A 57 4.63 -21.10 -8.95
N TRP A 58 3.90 -20.92 -10.04
CA TRP A 58 2.50 -20.52 -9.99
C TRP A 58 1.71 -21.35 -11.00
N ASN A 59 1.27 -22.53 -10.57
CA ASN A 59 0.51 -23.47 -11.39
C ASN A 59 -0.84 -23.81 -10.73
N PRO A 60 -1.92 -23.13 -11.14
CA PRO A 60 -3.27 -23.41 -10.64
C PRO A 60 -3.80 -24.79 -11.01
N VAL A 61 -3.31 -25.41 -12.09
CA VAL A 61 -3.78 -26.72 -12.57
C VAL A 61 -3.29 -27.84 -11.66
N THR A 62 -2.04 -27.77 -11.23
CA THR A 62 -1.44 -28.75 -10.31
C THR A 62 -1.52 -28.33 -8.84
N GLU A 63 -2.23 -27.24 -8.55
CA GLU A 63 -2.32 -26.62 -7.21
C GLU A 63 -0.94 -26.38 -6.58
N SER A 64 0.06 -25.98 -7.38
CA SER A 64 1.41 -25.67 -6.92
C SER A 64 1.62 -24.16 -6.89
N PHE A 65 1.84 -23.63 -5.69
CA PHE A 65 1.97 -22.19 -5.47
C PHE A 65 3.21 -21.85 -4.64
N GLY A 66 3.94 -20.85 -5.12
CA GLY A 66 5.05 -20.20 -4.45
C GLY A 66 4.83 -18.69 -4.38
N ALA A 67 5.40 -18.06 -3.37
CA ALA A 67 5.25 -16.64 -3.10
C ALA A 67 6.40 -15.80 -3.64
N LEU A 68 7.53 -16.39 -4.04
CA LEU A 68 8.75 -15.63 -4.35
C LEU A 68 8.52 -14.62 -5.47
N THR A 69 7.83 -15.04 -6.55
CA THR A 69 7.51 -14.17 -7.70
C THR A 69 6.63 -12.99 -7.28
N ASN A 70 5.63 -13.22 -6.44
CA ASN A 70 4.72 -12.17 -5.96
C ASN A 70 5.41 -11.21 -4.98
N ILE A 71 6.25 -11.74 -4.08
CA ILE A 71 7.05 -10.94 -3.14
C ILE A 71 8.01 -10.05 -3.92
N TYR A 72 8.79 -10.64 -4.82
CA TYR A 72 9.74 -9.92 -5.66
C TYR A 72 9.04 -8.85 -6.51
N GLY A 73 7.95 -9.21 -7.18
CA GLY A 73 7.14 -8.28 -7.97
C GLY A 73 6.63 -7.11 -7.13
N THR A 74 6.11 -7.37 -5.92
CA THR A 74 5.61 -6.32 -5.01
C THR A 74 6.74 -5.37 -4.58
N ILE A 75 7.89 -5.91 -4.19
CA ILE A 75 9.03 -5.10 -3.73
C ILE A 75 9.56 -4.22 -4.86
N VAL A 76 9.82 -4.81 -6.04
CA VAL A 76 10.36 -4.07 -7.19
C VAL A 76 9.38 -3.01 -7.67
N THR A 77 8.09 -3.35 -7.80
CA THR A 77 7.07 -2.39 -8.25
C THR A 77 6.87 -1.26 -7.23
N THR A 78 6.85 -1.56 -5.93
CA THR A 78 6.75 -0.53 -4.88
C THR A 78 7.98 0.37 -4.89
N PHE A 79 9.18 -0.21 -4.99
CA PHE A 79 10.43 0.55 -5.04
C PHE A 79 10.47 1.51 -6.23
N LEU A 80 10.18 1.02 -7.44
CA LEU A 80 10.13 1.84 -8.65
C LEU A 80 9.05 2.92 -8.56
N SER A 81 7.89 2.59 -7.99
CA SER A 81 6.80 3.55 -7.78
C SER A 81 7.23 4.68 -6.84
N LEU A 82 7.85 4.36 -5.70
CA LEU A 82 8.34 5.35 -4.74
C LEU A 82 9.46 6.21 -5.33
N LEU A 83 10.36 5.61 -6.10
CA LEU A 83 11.47 6.32 -6.74
C LEU A 83 10.98 7.44 -7.66
N ILE A 84 9.84 7.26 -8.34
CA ILE A 84 9.25 8.27 -9.21
C ILE A 84 8.29 9.19 -8.43
N ALA A 85 7.46 8.62 -7.55
CA ALA A 85 6.42 9.37 -6.84
C ALA A 85 7.00 10.38 -5.84
N ILE A 86 8.05 10.02 -5.10
CA ILE A 86 8.62 10.88 -4.05
C ILE A 86 9.17 12.20 -4.62
N PRO A 87 10.05 12.20 -5.65
CA PRO A 87 10.54 13.46 -6.23
C PRO A 87 9.42 14.34 -6.78
N VAL A 88 8.43 13.74 -7.44
CA VAL A 88 7.29 14.47 -8.00
C VAL A 88 6.43 15.08 -6.89
N ALA A 89 6.12 14.32 -5.83
CA ALA A 89 5.34 14.81 -4.70
C ALA A 89 6.04 15.98 -3.98
N ILE A 90 7.36 15.87 -3.76
CA ILE A 90 8.16 16.96 -3.18
C ILE A 90 8.17 18.18 -4.11
N GLY A 91 8.34 17.98 -5.41
CA GLY A 91 8.31 19.06 -6.40
C GLY A 91 6.98 19.82 -6.42
N ILE A 92 5.86 19.10 -6.37
CA ILE A 92 4.51 19.69 -6.29
C ILE A 92 4.34 20.44 -4.96
N ALA A 93 4.78 19.85 -3.84
CA ALA A 93 4.68 20.49 -2.53
C ALA A 93 5.44 21.83 -2.49
N ILE A 94 6.70 21.84 -2.91
CA ILE A 94 7.53 23.06 -2.99
C ILE A 94 6.91 24.08 -3.94
N PHE A 95 6.41 23.62 -5.10
CA PHE A 95 5.78 24.52 -6.05
C PHE A 95 4.58 25.23 -5.43
N VAL A 96 3.68 24.51 -4.77
CA VAL A 96 2.47 25.10 -4.18
C VAL A 96 2.80 26.03 -3.00
N THR A 97 3.77 25.65 -2.16
CA THR A 97 4.10 26.45 -0.96
C THR A 97 4.93 27.68 -1.29
N GLU A 98 6.01 27.51 -2.05
CA GLU A 98 7.05 28.53 -2.22
C GLU A 98 6.96 29.29 -3.56
N ILE A 99 6.58 28.62 -4.65
CA ILE A 99 6.73 29.19 -6.01
C ILE A 99 5.40 29.65 -6.61
N SER A 100 4.28 29.04 -6.21
CA SER A 100 2.99 29.21 -6.87
C SER A 100 2.45 30.62 -6.69
N PRO A 101 1.99 31.28 -7.76
CA PRO A 101 1.30 32.55 -7.65
C PRO A 101 -0.02 32.38 -6.89
N ASN A 102 -0.45 33.42 -6.17
CA ASN A 102 -1.57 33.34 -5.21
C ASN A 102 -2.88 32.83 -5.81
N PHE A 103 -3.14 33.11 -7.09
CA PHE A 103 -4.35 32.65 -7.77
C PHE A 103 -4.33 31.16 -8.16
N LEU A 104 -3.15 30.53 -8.26
CA LEU A 104 -3.01 29.09 -8.58
C LEU A 104 -2.96 28.20 -7.34
N LYS A 105 -2.61 28.75 -6.17
CA LYS A 105 -2.50 27.96 -4.93
C LYS A 105 -3.81 27.23 -4.61
N THR A 106 -4.93 27.94 -4.65
CA THR A 106 -6.24 27.37 -4.30
C THR A 106 -6.73 26.33 -5.32
N PRO A 107 -6.76 26.59 -6.64
CA PRO A 107 -7.18 25.57 -7.61
C PRO A 107 -6.32 24.30 -7.59
N ILE A 108 -4.99 24.45 -7.46
CA ILE A 108 -4.07 23.30 -7.44
C ILE A 108 -4.24 22.50 -6.14
N GLY A 109 -4.35 23.17 -4.99
CA GLY A 109 -4.63 22.50 -3.72
C GLY A 109 -5.91 21.69 -3.76
N ILE A 110 -7.00 22.27 -4.27
CA ILE A 110 -8.28 21.56 -4.45
C ILE A 110 -8.11 20.37 -5.40
N ALA A 111 -7.40 20.53 -6.53
CA ALA A 111 -7.18 19.43 -7.47
C ALA A 111 -6.42 18.26 -6.82
N ILE A 112 -5.42 18.53 -5.98
CA ILE A 112 -4.67 17.50 -5.24
C ILE A 112 -5.56 16.79 -4.22
N GLU A 113 -6.35 17.55 -3.44
CA GLU A 113 -7.30 16.97 -2.49
C GLU A 113 -8.36 16.11 -3.18
N LEU A 114 -8.89 16.57 -4.31
CA LEU A 114 -9.83 15.80 -5.13
C LEU A 114 -9.18 14.53 -5.69
N LEU A 115 -7.93 14.60 -6.13
CA LEU A 115 -7.18 13.43 -6.61
C LEU A 115 -7.04 12.37 -5.51
N ALA A 116 -6.82 12.79 -4.27
CA ALA A 116 -6.74 11.90 -3.11
C ALA A 116 -8.11 11.31 -2.71
N ALA A 117 -9.21 11.97 -3.03
CA ALA A 117 -10.57 11.50 -2.75
C ALA A 117 -11.09 10.46 -3.76
N ILE A 118 -10.42 10.29 -4.91
CA ILE A 118 -10.82 9.29 -5.91
C ILE A 118 -10.65 7.87 -5.34
N PRO A 119 -11.68 7.01 -5.40
CA PRO A 119 -11.57 5.63 -4.97
C PRO A 119 -10.46 4.86 -5.71
N SER A 120 -9.74 4.00 -4.99
CA SER A 120 -8.64 3.20 -5.55
C SER A 120 -9.06 2.32 -6.73
N ILE A 121 -10.31 1.82 -6.73
CA ILE A 121 -10.85 1.00 -7.83
C ILE A 121 -10.90 1.76 -9.16
N ILE A 122 -11.15 3.08 -9.13
CA ILE A 122 -11.21 3.90 -10.35
C ILE A 122 -9.82 4.02 -10.96
N TYR A 123 -8.78 4.25 -10.15
CA TYR A 123 -7.40 4.23 -10.63
C TYR A 123 -6.98 2.86 -11.16
N GLY A 124 -7.41 1.77 -10.52
CA GLY A 124 -7.17 0.42 -11.00
C GLY A 124 -7.78 0.18 -12.39
N MET A 125 -9.05 0.54 -12.58
CA MET A 125 -9.74 0.38 -13.87
C MET A 125 -9.17 1.31 -14.94
N TRP A 126 -8.83 2.56 -14.61
CA TRP A 126 -8.13 3.46 -15.52
C TRP A 126 -6.77 2.90 -15.93
N GLY A 127 -6.03 2.33 -14.98
CA GLY A 127 -4.76 1.65 -15.24
C GLY A 127 -4.93 0.48 -16.21
N LEU A 128 -5.98 -0.32 -16.05
CA LEU A 128 -6.26 -1.46 -16.93
C LEU A 128 -6.71 -1.05 -18.33
N PHE A 129 -7.60 -0.05 -18.46
CA PHE A 129 -8.18 0.32 -19.75
C PHE A 129 -7.40 1.37 -20.52
N THR A 130 -6.59 2.19 -19.83
CA THR A 130 -5.85 3.30 -20.46
C THR A 130 -4.35 3.06 -20.39
N LEU A 131 -3.81 2.83 -19.18
CA LEU A 131 -2.36 2.72 -19.02
C LEU A 131 -1.80 1.41 -19.60
N SER A 132 -2.46 0.27 -19.38
CA SER A 132 -2.02 -1.04 -19.87
C SER A 132 -1.89 -1.08 -21.41
N PRO A 133 -2.87 -0.59 -22.21
CA PRO A 133 -2.67 -0.46 -23.66
C PRO A 133 -1.51 0.45 -24.05
N ILE A 134 -1.28 1.55 -23.33
CA ILE A 134 -0.14 2.44 -23.59
C ILE A 134 1.18 1.72 -23.32
N MET A 135 1.25 0.99 -22.20
CA MET A 135 2.42 0.21 -21.84
C MET A 135 2.72 -0.87 -22.88
N SER A 136 1.71 -1.66 -23.25
CA SER A 136 1.86 -2.77 -24.21
C SER A 136 2.22 -2.29 -25.62
N ASN A 137 1.61 -1.20 -26.10
CA ASN A 137 1.82 -0.74 -27.48
C ASN A 137 3.06 0.14 -27.67
N TYR A 138 3.47 0.91 -26.66
CA TYR A 138 4.54 1.89 -26.81
C TYR A 138 5.74 1.64 -25.88
N VAL A 139 5.49 1.40 -24.59
CA VAL A 139 6.57 1.37 -23.59
C VAL A 139 7.31 0.04 -23.58
N GLU A 140 6.59 -1.09 -23.52
CA GLU A 140 7.20 -2.43 -23.53
C GLU A 140 8.01 -2.70 -24.80
N PRO A 141 7.54 -2.40 -26.02
CA PRO A 141 8.33 -2.65 -27.22
C PRO A 141 9.58 -1.76 -27.26
N PHE A 142 9.49 -0.53 -26.77
CA PHE A 142 10.63 0.37 -26.66
C PHE A 142 11.68 -0.16 -25.68
N LEU A 143 11.25 -0.56 -24.48
CA LEU A 143 12.12 -1.16 -23.48
C LEU A 143 12.77 -2.44 -24.01
N LYS A 144 11.98 -3.35 -24.60
CA LYS A 144 12.49 -4.59 -25.22
C LYS A 144 13.54 -4.33 -26.29
N LYS A 145 13.40 -3.28 -27.10
CA LYS A 145 14.42 -2.89 -28.09
C LYS A 145 15.74 -2.46 -27.44
N ILE A 146 15.66 -1.71 -26.33
CA ILE A 146 16.85 -1.24 -25.60
C ILE A 146 17.49 -2.40 -24.83
N THR A 147 16.69 -3.29 -24.26
CA THR A 147 17.15 -4.42 -23.45
C THR A 147 17.40 -5.69 -24.25
N ALA A 148 17.21 -5.69 -25.57
CA ALA A 148 17.38 -6.86 -26.45
C ALA A 148 18.78 -7.51 -26.38
N GLY A 149 19.79 -6.77 -25.91
CA GLY A 149 21.15 -7.28 -25.68
C GLY A 149 21.40 -7.88 -24.29
N ILE A 150 20.42 -7.87 -23.38
CA ILE A 150 20.55 -8.35 -22.01
C ILE A 150 19.75 -9.66 -21.88
N PRO A 151 20.39 -10.82 -21.62
CA PRO A 151 19.74 -12.12 -21.54
C PRO A 151 19.01 -12.29 -20.20
N LEU A 152 18.03 -11.43 -19.93
CA LEU A 152 17.18 -11.45 -18.73
C LEU A 152 15.68 -11.39 -19.06
N VAL A 153 15.30 -11.45 -20.34
CA VAL A 153 13.90 -11.60 -20.81
C VAL A 153 13.84 -12.64 -21.91
#